data_AF-A0A2D5ANJ9-F1
#
_entry.id   AF-A0A2D5ANJ9-F1
#
_cell.length_a   1.000
_cell.length_b   1.000
_cell.length_c   1.000
_cell.angle_alpha   90.00
_cell.angle_beta   90.00
_cell.angle_gamma   90.00
#
_symmetry.space_group_name_H-M   'P 1'
#
loop_
_entity.id
_entity.type
_entity.pdbx_description
1 polymer ?
#
loop_
_entity_poly.entity_id
_entity_poly.type
_entity_poly.pdbx_seq_one_letter_code
_entity_poly.pdbx_strand_id
1 'polypeptide(L)'
;RRDESWKAAYKASTQQGKLVESIDSIFLQLTDYSPSILTLKADSSRLYEMRRYTTNSGKLKKLDARFRDHTVKLFTKHGITNLPYFHLTEGQDGQNTTLLYFLSFENEESRNASFEAFSKDQDWVDAKNASQSDGGPILIKKGVASTLLKATHYSPTSP
;
A
#
# COMPACT_ATOMS: atom_id res chain seq x y z
N ARG A 1 -21.64 1.73 22.92
CA ARG A 1 -22.53 1.11 21.91
C ARG A 1 -23.76 0.55 22.63
N ARG A 2 -25.00 0.94 22.26
CA ARG A 2 -26.27 0.56 22.93
C ARG A 2 -27.07 -0.54 22.21
N ASP A 3 -26.48 -1.15 21.18
CA ASP A 3 -27.12 -2.21 20.40
C ASP A 3 -27.08 -3.54 21.17
N GLU A 4 -28.24 -4.07 21.52
CA GLU A 4 -28.38 -5.34 22.27
C GLU A 4 -27.96 -6.56 21.43
N SER A 5 -28.17 -6.54 20.12
CA SER A 5 -27.74 -7.63 19.23
C SER A 5 -26.20 -7.72 19.18
N TRP A 6 -25.53 -6.57 19.15
CA TRP A 6 -24.07 -6.51 19.20
C TRP A 6 -23.51 -7.00 20.54
N LYS A 7 -24.15 -6.65 21.67
CA LYS A 7 -23.74 -7.11 23.00
C LYS A 7 -23.85 -8.63 23.13
N ALA A 8 -24.95 -9.22 22.65
CA ALA A 8 -25.15 -10.66 22.64
C ALA A 8 -24.09 -11.37 21.79
N ALA A 9 -23.84 -10.88 20.56
CA ALA A 9 -22.82 -11.42 19.66
C ALA A 9 -21.40 -11.33 20.27
N TYR A 10 -21.04 -10.18 20.84
CA TYR A 10 -19.73 -10.01 21.50
C TYR A 10 -19.56 -11.01 22.65
N LYS A 11 -20.54 -11.09 23.56
CA LYS A 11 -20.51 -12.02 24.69
C LYS A 11 -20.38 -13.48 24.26
N ALA A 12 -21.12 -13.89 23.23
CA ALA A 12 -21.02 -15.24 22.67
C ALA A 12 -19.64 -15.51 22.07
N SER A 13 -19.09 -14.51 21.36
CA SER A 13 -17.81 -14.62 20.66
C SER A 13 -16.58 -14.68 21.58
N THR A 14 -16.70 -14.24 22.84
CA THR A 14 -15.59 -14.21 23.82
C THR A 14 -15.65 -15.32 24.87
N GLN A 15 -16.60 -16.27 24.78
CA GLN A 15 -16.74 -17.34 25.78
C GLN A 15 -15.51 -18.26 25.86
N GLN A 16 -14.76 -18.38 24.77
CA GLN A 16 -13.55 -19.21 24.67
C GLN A 16 -12.26 -18.37 24.78
N GLY A 17 -12.35 -17.16 25.33
CA GLY A 17 -11.23 -16.20 25.42
C GLY A 17 -11.38 -15.03 24.46
N LYS A 18 -10.41 -14.12 24.48
CA LYS A 18 -10.40 -12.96 23.57
C LYS A 18 -10.13 -13.45 22.14
N LEU A 19 -10.92 -12.96 21.18
CA LEU A 19 -10.73 -13.26 19.75
C LEU A 19 -9.49 -12.60 19.15
N VAL A 20 -9.07 -11.46 19.68
CA VAL A 20 -7.91 -10.70 19.20
C VAL A 20 -7.00 -10.35 20.36
N GLU A 21 -5.69 -10.42 20.13
CA GLU A 21 -4.66 -10.08 21.10
C GLU A 21 -4.47 -8.55 21.20
N SER A 22 -4.38 -7.89 20.05
CA SER A 22 -4.24 -6.43 19.93
C SER A 22 -5.03 -5.91 18.72
N ILE A 23 -5.23 -4.58 18.68
CA ILE A 23 -5.84 -3.87 17.56
C ILE A 23 -4.93 -2.71 17.21
N ASP A 24 -4.34 -2.75 16.02
CA ASP A 24 -3.64 -1.61 15.43
C ASP A 24 -4.64 -0.80 14.60
N SER A 25 -4.82 0.47 14.95
CA SER A 25 -5.67 1.40 14.19
C SER A 25 -4.80 2.41 13.48
N ILE A 26 -4.84 2.39 12.15
CA ILE A 26 -4.26 3.43 11.30
C ILE A 26 -5.37 4.10 10.50
N PHE A 27 -5.39 5.42 10.52
CA PHE A 27 -6.33 6.22 9.73
C PHE A 27 -5.64 6.69 8.47
N LEU A 28 -6.32 6.58 7.33
CA LEU A 28 -5.72 6.77 6.02
C LEU A 28 -6.42 7.88 5.25
N GLN A 29 -5.64 8.69 4.56
CA GLN A 29 -6.11 9.70 3.61
C GLN A 29 -5.60 9.35 2.22
N LEU A 30 -6.50 9.26 1.24
CA LEU A 30 -6.16 8.98 -0.16
C LEU A 30 -5.22 10.05 -0.72
N THR A 31 -4.23 9.62 -1.48
CA THR A 31 -3.47 10.53 -2.33
C THR A 31 -4.27 10.87 -3.58
N ASP A 32 -4.01 12.04 -4.16
CA ASP A 32 -4.65 12.52 -5.39
C ASP A 32 -4.20 11.78 -6.67
N TYR A 33 -3.12 11.00 -6.61
CA TYR A 33 -2.67 10.10 -7.66
C TYR A 33 -3.16 8.65 -7.49
N SER A 34 -4.02 8.40 -6.51
CA SER A 34 -4.65 7.10 -6.35
C SER A 34 -5.61 6.80 -7.52
N PRO A 35 -5.65 5.55 -8.01
CA PRO A 35 -6.59 5.18 -9.06
C PRO A 35 -8.04 5.39 -8.60
N SER A 36 -8.82 6.13 -9.39
CA SER A 36 -10.23 6.44 -9.07
C SER A 36 -11.19 5.29 -9.37
N ILE A 37 -10.78 4.34 -10.21
CA ILE A 37 -11.55 3.14 -10.56
C ILE A 37 -10.62 1.94 -10.39
N LEU A 38 -11.04 0.97 -9.58
CA LEU A 38 -10.34 -0.29 -9.40
C LEU A 38 -11.05 -1.36 -10.23
N THR A 39 -10.49 -1.68 -11.39
CA THR A 39 -10.95 -2.84 -12.17
C THR A 39 -10.00 -4.00 -11.91
N LEU A 40 -10.36 -4.85 -10.96
CA LEU A 40 -9.65 -6.11 -10.70
C LEU A 40 -10.44 -7.25 -11.32
N LYS A 41 -9.80 -8.10 -12.11
CA LYS A 41 -10.42 -9.39 -12.43
C LYS A 41 -10.48 -10.22 -11.15
N ALA A 42 -11.68 -10.69 -10.81
CA ALA A 42 -11.88 -11.63 -9.72
C ALA A 42 -11.14 -12.92 -10.05
N ASP A 43 -10.09 -13.21 -9.27
CA ASP A 43 -9.31 -14.43 -9.36
C ASP A 43 -8.80 -14.78 -7.95
N SER A 44 -9.12 -15.99 -7.49
CA SER A 44 -8.71 -16.49 -6.17
C SER A 44 -7.19 -16.71 -6.04
N SER A 45 -6.46 -16.76 -7.16
CA SER A 45 -5.01 -16.92 -7.19
C SER A 45 -4.23 -15.60 -7.06
N ARG A 46 -4.93 -14.47 -7.16
CA ARG A 46 -4.33 -13.14 -7.22
C ARG A 46 -3.57 -12.80 -5.93
N LEU A 47 -2.35 -12.32 -6.09
CA LEU A 47 -1.50 -11.88 -5.00
C LEU A 47 -1.69 -10.38 -4.75
N TYR A 48 -1.77 -10.00 -3.48
CA TYR A 48 -1.82 -8.61 -3.06
C TYR A 48 -0.58 -8.29 -2.25
N GLU A 49 -0.11 -7.06 -2.32
CA GLU A 49 1.03 -6.60 -1.54
C GLU A 49 0.72 -5.23 -0.94
N MET A 50 0.81 -5.13 0.38
CA MET A 50 0.88 -3.85 1.07
C MET A 50 2.33 -3.40 1.16
N ARG A 51 2.60 -2.16 0.78
CA ARG A 51 3.92 -1.54 0.89
C ARG A 51 3.81 -0.30 1.75
N ARG A 52 4.72 -0.17 2.72
CA ARG A 52 4.87 1.02 3.57
C ARG A 52 6.26 1.60 3.34
N TYR A 53 6.28 2.82 2.84
CA TYR A 53 7.51 3.59 2.61
C TYR A 53 7.65 4.64 3.71
N THR A 54 8.82 4.71 4.33
CA THR A 54 9.18 5.73 5.33
C THR A 54 10.27 6.63 4.77
N THR A 55 9.94 7.91 4.61
CA THR A 55 10.87 8.92 4.11
C THR A 55 11.74 9.51 5.22
N ASN A 56 12.87 10.10 4.84
CA ASN A 56 13.54 11.08 5.67
C ASN A 56 12.59 12.29 5.91
N SER A 57 12.83 13.03 7.00
CA SER A 57 12.03 14.21 7.33
C SER A 57 12.03 15.23 6.19
N GLY A 58 10.86 15.78 5.86
CA GLY A 58 10.68 16.75 4.79
C GLY A 58 10.74 16.19 3.36
N LYS A 59 10.83 14.87 3.16
CA LYS A 59 10.97 14.26 1.82
C LYS A 59 9.69 13.64 1.25
N LEU A 60 8.59 13.55 2.03
CA LEU A 60 7.33 12.94 1.57
C LEU A 60 6.80 13.58 0.28
N LYS A 61 6.77 14.91 0.17
CA LYS A 61 6.35 15.60 -1.06
C LYS A 61 7.18 15.23 -2.30
N LYS A 62 8.48 14.97 -2.15
CA LYS A 62 9.33 14.50 -3.26
C LYS A 62 9.00 13.06 -3.64
N LEU A 63 8.68 12.22 -2.66
CA LEU A 63 8.19 10.86 -2.92
C LEU A 63 6.87 10.92 -3.69
N ASP A 64 5.94 11.78 -3.27
CA ASP A 64 4.64 11.95 -3.92
C ASP A 64 4.76 12.41 -5.36
N ALA A 65 5.60 13.41 -5.64
CA ALA A 65 5.87 13.86 -7.00
C ALA A 65 6.40 12.70 -7.86
N ARG A 66 7.38 11.94 -7.36
CA ARG A 66 7.92 10.78 -8.10
C ARG A 66 6.85 9.72 -8.37
N PHE A 67 5.96 9.46 -7.42
CA PHE A 67 4.88 8.49 -7.60
C PHE A 67 3.86 8.95 -8.63
N ARG A 68 3.35 10.18 -8.45
CA ARG A 68 2.37 10.84 -9.31
C ARG A 68 2.85 10.96 -10.76
N ASP A 69 4.08 11.41 -10.94
CA ASP A 69 4.55 11.82 -12.26
C ASP A 69 5.17 10.63 -13.03
N HIS A 70 5.66 9.60 -12.31
CA HIS A 70 6.39 8.48 -12.91
C HIS A 70 5.93 7.11 -12.43
N THR A 71 6.03 6.82 -11.13
CA THR A 71 5.98 5.44 -10.63
C THR A 71 4.67 4.73 -10.94
N VAL A 72 3.51 5.40 -10.81
CA VAL A 72 2.21 4.77 -11.08
C VAL A 72 2.11 4.29 -12.53
N LYS A 73 2.55 5.12 -13.49
CA LYS A 73 2.56 4.75 -14.92
C LYS A 73 3.55 3.64 -15.21
N LEU A 74 4.72 3.68 -14.59
CA LEU A 74 5.75 2.65 -14.75
C LEU A 74 5.30 1.31 -14.14
N PHE A 75 4.60 1.32 -13.00
CA PHE A 75 3.98 0.13 -12.46
C PHE A 75 3.00 -0.50 -13.46
N THR A 76 2.11 0.30 -14.05
CA THR A 76 1.22 -0.18 -15.12
C THR A 76 2.00 -0.74 -16.32
N LYS A 77 3.05 -0.05 -16.78
CA LYS A 77 3.92 -0.49 -17.88
C LYS A 77 4.53 -1.88 -17.63
N HIS A 78 4.86 -2.18 -16.38
CA HIS A 78 5.47 -3.46 -15.97
C HIS A 78 4.46 -4.49 -15.45
N GLY A 79 3.17 -4.35 -15.77
CA GLY A 79 2.14 -5.33 -15.42
C GLY A 79 1.70 -5.31 -13.94
N ILE A 80 2.13 -4.30 -13.17
CA ILE A 80 1.73 -4.14 -11.78
C ILE A 80 0.38 -3.43 -11.73
N THR A 81 -0.59 -4.04 -11.05
CA THR A 81 -1.89 -3.40 -10.84
C THR A 81 -1.79 -2.44 -9.65
N ASN A 82 -1.93 -1.14 -9.91
CA ASN A 82 -2.01 -0.12 -8.87
C ASN A 82 -3.33 -0.22 -8.11
N LEU A 83 -3.26 -0.29 -6.78
CA LEU A 83 -4.39 -0.12 -5.87
C LEU A 83 -4.23 1.20 -5.10
N PRO A 84 -5.16 1.59 -4.22
CA PRO A 84 -5.09 2.89 -3.56
C PRO A 84 -3.79 3.15 -2.78
N TYR A 85 -3.41 4.43 -2.76
CA TYR A 85 -2.26 4.97 -2.05
C TYR A 85 -2.75 5.94 -0.99
N PHE A 86 -2.07 5.95 0.16
CA PHE A 86 -2.51 6.68 1.33
C PHE A 86 -1.35 7.32 2.07
N HIS A 87 -1.63 8.49 2.65
CA HIS A 87 -0.90 8.99 3.80
C HIS A 87 -1.64 8.60 5.08
N LEU A 88 -0.91 8.62 6.21
CA LEU A 88 -1.57 8.60 7.51
C LEU A 88 -2.25 9.96 7.73
N THR A 89 -3.46 9.96 8.29
CA THR A 89 -4.17 11.21 8.62
C THR A 89 -3.42 12.02 9.67
N GLU A 90 -3.78 13.31 9.75
CA GLU A 90 -3.27 14.24 10.77
C GLU A 90 -3.41 13.69 12.20
N GLY A 91 -2.41 13.97 13.03
CA GLY A 91 -2.29 13.53 14.43
C GLY A 91 -1.59 12.18 14.61
N GLN A 92 -1.33 11.42 13.54
CA GLN A 92 -0.66 10.12 13.63
C GLN A 92 0.85 10.22 13.45
N ASP A 93 1.58 9.37 14.18
CA ASP A 93 3.02 9.26 14.00
C ASP A 93 3.34 8.81 12.57
N GLY A 94 4.31 9.49 11.94
CA GLY A 94 4.66 9.26 10.54
C GLY A 94 3.74 9.90 9.50
N GLN A 95 2.75 10.74 9.88
CA GLN A 95 1.88 11.46 8.92
C GLN A 95 2.65 12.22 7.82
N ASN A 96 3.82 12.76 8.14
CA ASN A 96 4.62 13.57 7.23
C ASN A 96 5.79 12.81 6.59
N THR A 97 5.86 11.48 6.81
CA THR A 97 6.95 10.64 6.31
C THR A 97 6.48 9.31 5.72
N THR A 98 5.18 9.00 5.74
CA THR A 98 4.68 7.69 5.34
C THR A 98 3.85 7.76 4.07
N LEU A 99 4.18 6.87 3.14
CA LEU A 99 3.32 6.46 2.03
C LEU A 99 2.98 4.98 2.21
N LEU A 100 1.70 4.67 2.38
CA LEU A 100 1.17 3.31 2.47
C LEU A 100 0.33 3.03 1.24
N TYR A 101 0.58 1.92 0.56
CA TYR A 101 -0.15 1.61 -0.67
C TYR A 101 -0.24 0.12 -0.92
N PHE A 102 -1.14 -0.23 -1.81
CA PHE A 102 -1.40 -1.61 -2.19
C PHE A 102 -1.10 -1.82 -3.66
N LEU A 103 -0.66 -3.03 -4.00
CA LEU A 103 -0.47 -3.49 -5.36
C LEU A 103 -1.11 -4.87 -5.51
N SER A 104 -1.41 -5.23 -6.75
CA SER A 104 -1.88 -6.57 -7.08
C SER A 104 -1.16 -7.15 -8.30
N PHE A 105 -0.94 -8.46 -8.24
CA PHE A 105 -0.23 -9.28 -9.22
C PHE A 105 -1.00 -10.57 -9.46
N GLU A 106 -0.77 -11.24 -10.58
CA GLU A 106 -1.41 -12.53 -10.85
C GLU A 106 -0.97 -13.58 -9.84
N ASN A 107 0.33 -13.63 -9.53
CA ASN A 107 0.96 -14.54 -8.59
C ASN A 107 2.35 -14.02 -8.20
N GLU A 108 3.08 -14.75 -7.35
CA GLU A 108 4.41 -14.36 -6.87
C GLU A 108 5.48 -14.32 -7.98
N GLU A 109 5.40 -15.20 -8.98
CA GLU A 109 6.32 -15.20 -10.13
C GLU A 109 6.16 -13.92 -10.95
N SER A 110 4.93 -13.57 -11.30
CA SER A 110 4.62 -12.32 -12.02
C SER A 110 5.06 -11.08 -11.24
N ARG A 111 4.88 -11.07 -9.90
CA ARG A 111 5.36 -10.00 -9.03
C ARG A 111 6.87 -9.81 -9.15
N ASN A 112 7.63 -10.90 -9.02
CA ASN A 112 9.10 -10.83 -9.03
C ASN A 112 9.61 -10.36 -10.40
N ALA A 113 9.06 -10.91 -11.48
CA ALA A 113 9.38 -10.49 -12.84
C ALA A 113 9.06 -9.01 -13.08
N SER A 114 7.88 -8.54 -12.68
CA SER A 114 7.46 -7.14 -12.82
C SER A 114 8.39 -6.17 -12.07
N PHE A 115 8.76 -6.48 -10.82
CA PHE A 115 9.68 -5.62 -10.07
C PHE A 115 11.11 -5.66 -10.60
N GLU A 116 11.58 -6.81 -11.07
CA GLU A 116 12.89 -6.91 -11.71
C GLU A 116 12.94 -6.02 -12.96
N ALA A 117 11.95 -6.13 -13.85
CA ALA A 117 11.84 -5.32 -15.06
C ALA A 117 11.71 -3.83 -14.72
N PHE A 118 10.83 -3.46 -13.78
CA PHE A 118 10.66 -2.10 -13.31
C PHE A 118 11.97 -1.50 -12.76
N SER A 119 12.74 -2.28 -11.99
CA SER A 119 13.97 -1.80 -11.37
C SER A 119 15.07 -1.45 -12.38
N LYS A 120 15.00 -2.04 -13.59
CA LYS A 120 15.93 -1.85 -14.70
C LYS A 120 15.42 -0.83 -15.73
N ASP A 121 14.19 -0.33 -15.60
CA ASP A 121 13.63 0.64 -16.51
C ASP A 121 14.37 1.98 -16.40
N GLN A 122 14.86 2.49 -17.53
CA GLN A 122 15.64 3.73 -17.55
C GLN A 122 14.81 4.93 -17.07
N ASP A 123 13.50 4.97 -17.39
CA ASP A 123 12.60 6.04 -16.93
C ASP A 123 12.49 6.04 -15.40
N TRP A 124 12.51 4.85 -14.78
CA TRP A 124 12.53 4.71 -13.32
C TRP A 124 13.87 5.15 -12.74
N VAL A 125 14.98 4.71 -13.33
CA VAL A 125 16.33 5.07 -12.89
C VAL A 125 16.51 6.59 -12.91
N ASP A 126 16.09 7.24 -13.98
CA ASP A 126 16.19 8.68 -14.17
C ASP A 126 15.30 9.42 -13.18
N ALA A 127 14.03 9.03 -13.04
CA ALA A 127 13.11 9.62 -12.06
C ALA A 127 13.61 9.46 -10.62
N LYS A 128 14.18 8.29 -10.28
CA LYS A 128 14.79 8.04 -8.97
C LYS A 128 15.99 8.94 -8.74
N ASN A 129 16.90 9.05 -9.69
CA ASN A 129 18.08 9.90 -9.58
C ASN A 129 17.72 11.38 -9.47
N ALA A 130 16.85 11.88 -10.36
CA ALA A 130 16.37 13.27 -10.35
C ALA A 130 15.66 13.61 -9.03
N SER A 131 14.84 12.72 -8.50
CA SER A 131 14.15 12.96 -7.22
C SER A 131 15.09 13.07 -6.00
N GLN A 132 16.32 12.59 -6.13
CA GLN A 132 17.32 12.53 -5.05
C GLN A 132 18.52 13.45 -5.25
N SER A 133 18.67 14.08 -6.42
CA SER A 133 19.79 14.98 -6.73
C SER A 133 19.91 16.11 -5.70
N ASP A 134 18.76 16.70 -5.33
CA ASP A 134 18.71 17.78 -4.36
C ASP A 134 18.33 17.30 -2.96
N GLY A 135 19.37 17.01 -2.17
CA GLY A 135 19.25 16.74 -0.73
C GLY A 135 19.12 15.25 -0.37
N GLY A 136 19.64 14.36 -1.20
CA GLY A 136 19.96 12.99 -0.82
C GLY A 136 18.79 12.00 -0.85
N PRO A 137 18.95 10.83 -0.20
CA PRO A 137 17.96 9.75 -0.24
C PRO A 137 16.59 10.20 0.25
N ILE A 138 15.54 9.84 -0.49
CA ILE A 138 14.16 10.11 -0.05
C ILE A 138 13.76 9.20 1.10
N LEU A 139 14.12 7.92 1.05
CA LEU A 139 13.77 6.93 2.07
C LEU A 139 14.86 6.81 3.13
N ILE A 140 14.45 6.51 4.37
CA ILE A 140 15.40 6.07 5.41
C ILE A 140 16.03 4.73 5.00
N LYS A 141 17.14 4.36 5.63
CA LYS A 141 17.72 3.01 5.47
C LYS A 141 16.68 1.96 5.88
N LYS A 142 16.43 0.97 5.02
CA LYS A 142 15.34 -0.02 5.18
C LYS A 142 13.95 0.61 5.32
N GLY A 143 13.73 1.81 4.76
CA GLY A 143 12.44 2.51 4.77
C GLY A 143 11.39 1.91 3.84
N VAL A 144 11.50 0.64 3.48
CA VAL A 144 10.52 -0.09 2.66
C VAL A 144 10.15 -1.36 3.41
N ALA A 145 8.89 -1.43 3.84
CA ALA A 145 8.27 -2.66 4.33
C ALA A 145 7.29 -3.20 3.28
N SER A 146 7.26 -4.52 3.13
CA SER A 146 6.44 -5.26 2.18
C SER A 146 5.73 -6.39 2.90
N THR A 147 4.42 -6.51 2.72
CA THR A 147 3.60 -7.58 3.28
C THR A 147 2.77 -8.20 2.16
N LEU A 148 2.99 -9.49 1.90
CA LEU A 148 2.16 -10.25 0.97
C LEU A 148 0.85 -10.62 1.65
N LEU A 149 -0.24 -10.44 0.91
CA LEU A 149 -1.61 -10.62 1.39
C LEU A 149 -2.36 -11.58 0.46
N LYS A 150 -3.18 -12.44 1.05
CA LYS A 150 -4.15 -13.26 0.33
C LYS A 150 -5.55 -12.74 0.65
N ALA A 151 -6.35 -12.53 -0.39
CA ALA A 151 -7.75 -12.17 -0.22
C ALA A 151 -8.49 -13.31 0.50
N THR A 152 -9.36 -12.96 1.44
CA THR A 152 -10.28 -13.92 2.05
C THR A 152 -11.41 -14.23 1.08
N HIS A 153 -12.12 -15.35 1.29
CA HIS A 153 -13.26 -15.73 0.43
C HIS A 153 -14.43 -14.73 0.44
N TYR A 154 -14.50 -13.86 1.45
CA TYR A 154 -15.49 -12.79 1.58
C TYR A 154 -14.95 -11.41 1.16
N SER A 155 -13.70 -11.32 0.70
CA SER A 155 -13.17 -10.09 0.13
C SER A 155 -13.89 -9.82 -1.20
N PRO A 156 -14.41 -8.59 -1.44
CA PRO A 156 -15.00 -8.25 -2.72
C PRO A 156 -13.90 -8.24 -3.79
N THR A 157 -13.89 -9.22 -4.70
CA THR A 157 -12.86 -9.34 -5.74
C THR A 157 -13.30 -8.84 -7.13
N SER A 158 -14.56 -8.41 -7.27
CA SER A 158 -15.12 -7.43 -8.23
C SER A 158 -16.64 -7.34 -7.98
N PRO A 159 -17.36 -6.34 -8.54
CA PRO A 159 -18.81 -6.19 -8.37
C PRO A 159 -19.62 -7.36 -8.95
#